data_AF-A0A937N9D1-F1
#
_entry.id   AF-A0A937N9D1-F1
#
_cell.length_a   1.000
_cell.length_b   1.000
_cell.length_c   1.000
_cell.angle_alpha   90.00
_cell.angle_beta   90.00
_cell.angle_gamma   90.00
#
_symmetry.space_group_name_H-M   'P 1'
#
loop_
_entity.id
_entity.type
_entity.pdbx_description
1 polymer ?
#
loop_
_entity_poly.entity_id
_entity_poly.type
_entity_poly.pdbx_seq_one_letter_code
_entity_poly.pdbx_strand_id
1 'polypeptide(L)' 'MSDGNGSSKVNIDRVKMGEGWFYFEAGKSKPNLENLPLLLNRAMFEWLQEDPAIVVRNTLGIVADGVPLGIHVWYDVVEE' A
#
# COMPACT_ATOMS: atom_id res chain seq x y z
N MET A 1 -9.82 29.59 -17.26
CA MET A 1 -10.20 29.23 -15.88
C MET A 1 -9.40 28.00 -15.55
N SER A 2 -8.54 28.09 -14.55
CA SER A 2 -7.50 27.09 -14.28
C SER A 2 -8.10 25.92 -13.50
N ASP A 3 -8.10 24.74 -14.09
CA ASP A 3 -8.49 23.49 -13.43
C ASP A 3 -7.44 23.13 -12.37
N GLY A 4 -7.68 23.58 -11.14
CA GLY A 4 -6.89 23.21 -9.98
C GLY A 4 -7.26 21.82 -9.49
N ASN A 5 -6.79 20.76 -10.16
CA ASN A 5 -6.79 19.40 -9.59
C ASN A 5 -5.66 19.28 -8.56
N GLY A 6 -5.82 19.97 -7.43
CA GLY A 6 -4.92 19.96 -6.28
C GLY A 6 -4.99 18.67 -5.46
N SER A 7 -5.14 17.49 -6.07
CA SER A 7 -4.87 16.25 -5.34
C SER A 7 -3.36 16.10 -5.27
N SER A 8 -2.78 16.51 -4.14
CA SER A 8 -1.46 16.07 -3.74
C SER A 8 -1.47 14.53 -3.79
N LYS A 9 -0.95 13.97 -4.90
CA LYS A 9 -0.85 12.53 -5.11
C LYS A 9 0.03 11.99 -4.00
N VAL A 10 -0.60 11.36 -3.01
CA VAL A 10 0.11 10.56 -2.04
C VAL A 10 0.60 9.34 -2.78
N ASN A 11 1.92 9.21 -2.94
CA ASN A 11 2.50 7.99 -3.46
C ASN A 11 2.54 6.97 -2.32
N ILE A 12 2.03 5.77 -2.59
CA ILE A 12 2.22 4.62 -1.72
C ILE A 12 3.42 3.85 -2.25
N ASP A 13 4.45 3.73 -1.44
CA ASP A 13 5.66 2.99 -1.78
C ASP A 13 5.44 1.50 -1.45
N ARG A 14 5.80 0.60 -2.38
CA ARG A 14 5.83 -0.85 -2.18
C ARG A 14 7.27 -1.27 -1.94
N VAL A 15 7.61 -1.49 -0.68
CA VAL A 15 8.98 -1.79 -0.24
C VAL A 15 9.15 -3.30 -0.09
N LYS A 16 10.06 -3.89 -0.88
CA LYS A 16 10.48 -5.29 -0.68
C LYS A 16 11.39 -5.34 0.52
N MET A 17 10.96 -6.03 1.57
CA MET A 17 11.71 -6.09 2.82
C MET A 17 12.35 -7.47 3.05
N GLY A 18 11.92 -8.48 2.30
CA GLY A 18 12.49 -9.83 2.31
C GLY A 18 11.79 -10.75 1.32
N GLU A 19 12.10 -12.04 1.39
CA GLU A 19 11.35 -13.05 0.65
C GLU A 19 10.00 -13.32 1.31
N GLY A 20 8.94 -13.36 0.50
CA GLY A 20 7.58 -13.66 0.96
C GLY A 20 6.92 -12.56 1.78
N TRP A 21 7.43 -11.32 1.74
CA TRP A 21 6.70 -10.17 2.30
C TRP A 21 7.05 -8.81 1.69
N PHE A 22 6.04 -7.95 1.63
CA PHE A 22 6.12 -6.54 1.22
C PHE A 22 5.57 -5.64 2.31
N TYR A 23 6.04 -4.39 2.31
CA TYR A 23 5.47 -3.31 3.10
C TYR A 23 4.96 -2.19 2.19
N PHE A 24 3.69 -1.83 2.35
CA PHE A 24 3.07 -0.68 1.69
C PHE A 24 3.07 0.49 2.67
N GLU A 25 3.70 1.60 2.31
CA GLU A 25 3.77 2.79 3.18
C GLU A 25 3.42 4.07 2.44
N ALA A 26 2.91 5.06 3.16
CA ALA A 26 2.88 6.42 2.63
C ALA A 26 4.31 6.89 2.35
N GLY A 27 4.61 7.26 1.12
CA GLY A 27 5.91 7.82 0.77
C GLY A 27 6.21 9.12 1.51
N LYS A 28 7.42 9.65 1.35
CA LYS A 28 7.97 10.80 2.13
C LYS A 28 7.14 12.10 2.10
N SER A 29 6.15 12.22 1.22
CA SER A 29 5.19 13.33 1.22
C SER A 29 4.18 13.15 2.36
N LYS A 30 3.99 14.17 3.22
CA LYS A 30 2.96 14.16 4.28
C LYS A 30 1.59 13.83 3.66
N PRO A 31 1.07 12.61 3.83
CA PRO A 31 -0.17 12.22 3.19
C PRO A 31 -1.33 12.93 3.88
N ASN A 32 -2.42 13.17 3.15
CA ASN A 32 -3.70 13.43 3.82
C ASN A 32 -4.09 12.14 4.56
N LEU A 33 -4.03 12.19 5.89
CA LEU A 33 -4.24 11.06 6.78
C LEU A 33 -5.65 10.47 6.67
N GLU A 34 -6.65 11.27 6.29
CA GLU A 34 -8.04 10.81 6.15
C GLU A 34 -8.20 9.78 5.03
N ASN A 35 -7.46 9.96 3.92
CA ASN A 35 -7.57 9.10 2.75
C ASN A 35 -6.51 7.99 2.72
N LEU A 36 -5.52 8.04 3.60
CA LEU A 36 -4.40 7.11 3.60
C LEU A 36 -4.82 5.63 3.68
N PRO A 37 -5.81 5.23 4.51
CA PRO A 37 -6.25 3.83 4.55
C PRO A 37 -6.82 3.33 3.23
N LEU A 38 -7.54 4.19 2.51
CA LEU A 38 -8.10 3.87 1.20
C LEU A 38 -7.00 3.72 0.16
N LEU A 39 -6.01 4.62 0.18
CA LEU A 39 -4.88 4.59 -0.76
C LEU A 39 -3.99 3.37 -0.54
N LEU A 40 -3.73 2.99 0.71
CA LEU A 40 -2.98 1.78 1.06
C LEU A 40 -3.68 0.51 0.55
N ASN A 41 -4.99 0.39 0.78
CA ASN A 41 -5.76 -0.76 0.29
C ASN A 41 -5.78 -0.82 -1.24
N ARG A 42 -5.95 0.32 -1.90
CA ARG A 42 -5.94 0.40 -3.36
C ARG A 42 -4.60 -0.05 -3.94
N ALA A 43 -3.48 0.45 -3.40
CA ALA A 43 -2.14 0.07 -3.86
C ALA A 43 -1.87 -1.43 -3.67
N MET A 44 -2.28 -2.00 -2.54
CA MET A 44 -2.19 -3.45 -2.31
C MET A 44 -3.02 -4.24 -3.32
N PHE A 45 -4.27 -3.81 -3.57
CA PHE A 45 -5.15 -4.48 -4.53
C PHE A 45 -4.62 -4.41 -5.96
N GLU A 46 -4.15 -3.24 -6.41
CA GLU A 46 -3.54 -3.07 -7.73
C GLU A 46 -2.34 -4.00 -7.90
N TRP A 47 -1.46 -4.12 -6.88
CA TRP A 47 -0.36 -5.08 -6.91
C TRP A 47 -0.81 -6.55 -7.04
N LEU A 48 -1.86 -6.96 -6.31
CA LEU A 48 -2.37 -8.33 -6.42
C LEU A 48 -2.99 -8.62 -7.80
N GLN A 49 -3.47 -7.60 -8.51
CA GLN A 49 -3.94 -7.76 -9.88
C GLN A 49 -2.80 -7.85 -10.90
N GLU A 50 -1.66 -7.22 -10.62
CA GLU A 50 -0.46 -7.27 -11.47
C GLU A 50 0.23 -8.64 -11.43
N ASP A 51 0.17 -9.34 -10.28
CA ASP A 51 0.87 -10.61 -10.06
C ASP A 51 -0.08 -11.69 -9.50
N PRO A 52 -0.81 -12.41 -10.38
CA PRO A 52 -1.80 -13.40 -9.97
C PRO A 52 -1.19 -14.67 -9.35
N ALA A 53 0.13 -14.87 -9.44
CA ALA A 53 0.83 -15.97 -8.78
C ALA A 53 0.98 -15.75 -7.26
N ILE A 54 0.66 -14.54 -6.79
CA ILE A 54 0.78 -14.18 -5.38
C ILE A 54 -0.44 -14.65 -4.60
N VAL A 55 -0.18 -15.44 -3.55
CA VAL A 55 -1.19 -15.86 -2.57
C VAL A 55 -0.89 -15.18 -1.24
N VAL A 56 -1.79 -14.28 -0.81
CA VAL A 56 -1.65 -13.58 0.47
C VAL A 56 -1.93 -14.57 1.62
N ARG A 57 -0.94 -14.73 2.49
CA ARG A 57 -1.09 -15.51 3.74
C ARG A 57 -1.69 -14.67 4.86
N ASN A 58 -1.20 -13.45 5.01
CA ASN A 58 -1.61 -12.58 6.09
C ASN A 58 -1.33 -11.10 5.76
N THR A 59 -2.07 -10.21 6.43
CA THR A 59 -1.81 -8.76 6.40
C THR A 59 -1.78 -8.21 7.82
N LEU A 60 -0.96 -7.18 8.06
CA LEU A 60 -0.93 -6.45 9.31
C LEU A 60 -0.90 -4.95 9.03
N GLY A 61 -1.91 -4.23 9.50
CA GLY A 61 -1.92 -2.78 9.47
C GLY A 61 -0.94 -2.20 10.48
N ILE A 62 -0.11 -1.26 10.06
CA ILE A 62 0.75 -0.47 10.93
C ILE A 62 0.01 0.82 11.25
N VAL A 63 -0.25 1.06 12.54
CA VAL A 63 -1.06 2.19 13.01
C VAL A 63 -0.26 3.00 14.01
N ALA A 64 -0.30 4.33 13.89
CA ALA A 64 0.19 5.25 14.91
C ALA A 64 -0.91 6.28 15.19
N ASP A 65 -1.16 6.57 16.47
CA ASP A 65 -2.18 7.55 16.90
C ASP A 65 -3.57 7.33 16.26
N GLY A 66 -3.94 6.07 16.04
CA GLY A 66 -5.21 5.69 15.42
C GLY A 66 -5.25 5.82 13.90
N VAL A 67 -4.15 6.20 13.25
CA VAL A 67 -4.04 6.36 11.79
C VAL A 67 -3.25 5.21 11.17
N PRO A 68 -3.81 4.47 10.21
CA PRO A 68 -3.06 3.49 9.41
C PRO A 68 -1.96 4.18 8.58
N LEU A 69 -0.71 3.86 8.86
CA LEU A 69 0.47 4.38 8.17
C LEU A 69 0.97 3.43 7.07
N GLY A 70 0.67 2.15 7.18
CA GLY A 70 1.08 1.17 6.20
C GLY A 70 0.43 -0.20 6.37
N ILE A 71 0.70 -1.10 5.42
CA ILE A 71 0.24 -2.47 5.42
C ILE A 71 1.43 -3.38 5.18
N HIS A 72 1.72 -4.25 6.13
CA HIS A 72 2.62 -5.37 5.93
C HIS A 72 1.82 -6.52 5.31
N VAL A 73 2.35 -7.15 4.26
CA VAL A 73 1.72 -8.29 3.59
C VAL A 73 2.71 -9.45 3.53
N TRP A 74 2.34 -10.60 4.11
CA TRP A 74 3.04 -11.86 3.90
C TRP A 74 2.34 -12.64 2.79
N TYR A 75 3.12 -13.18 1.87
CA TYR A 75 2.62 -13.91 0.72
C TYR A 75 3.51 -15.10 0.38
N ASP A 76 2.95 -16.01 -0.40
CA ASP A 76 3.68 -17.05 -1.12
C ASP A 76 3.51 -16.81 -2.63
N VAL A 77 4.41 -17.40 -3.43
CA VAL A 77 4.29 -17.42 -4.90
C VAL A 77 4.00 -18.86 -5.29
N VAL A 78 2.92 -19.08 -6.02
CA VAL A 78 2.63 -20.38 -6.63
C VAL A 78 3.21 -20.41 -8.03
N GLU A 79 4.15 -21.31 -8.28
CA GLU A 79 4.62 -21.63 -9.63
C GLU A 79 3.55 -22.50 -10.32
N GLU A 80 3.25 -22.21 -11.60
CA GLU A 80 2.34 -23.03 -12.43
C GLU A 80 2.87 -24.45 -12.68
#